data_AF-A0A5B9DAR1-F1
#
_entry.id   AF-A0A5B9DAR1-F1
#
_cell.length_a   1.000
_cell.length_b   1.000
_cell.length_c   1.000
_cell.angle_alpha   90.00
_cell.angle_beta   90.00
_cell.angle_gamma   90.00
#
_symmetry.space_group_name_H-M   'P 1'
#
loop_
_entity.id
_entity.type
_entity.pdbx_description
1 polymer ?
#
loop_
_entity_poly.entity_id
_entity_poly.type
_entity_poly.pdbx_seq_one_letter_code
_entity_poly.pdbx_strand_id
1 'polypeptide(L)'
;MKLSKKVVLVGPQEVGKSTLRKWIFEGESVIKLLENPLEATFGVENYSYNLLLNNIGVFDLAGQENDRWFEENVDIFNESDLILNVLDARFAPKILSDKIDLALKVEKQQAPKSLLFFLIHKIDLIDSKQIEKIKKALKDKNVEIFYTSIKLEYLHSTIECFIEIFKKSGFEWGSKIDFDLVKLNTQLFHFLLEKKVMSLKKLEKHLDIDKSTLESLINPYAEAELLNKQKVEEETLVYLLEKGEIFYKKILKTFEVDSKTQTALITDEDSIASYLYGLIISDMHGKTLISIETEPDSLYKALNAADNDQFDIELIGMFLNALQKFSQEINVQNLSSFRVQGANLKISSISKRNLTLTLFTSPKMDAGDLKEEFDNLFNLFLSKYEDFLPAFHKTGNVSPFIDWIPEAEGILKKIIIKYKETKGNAKIFDVEKAKNMYAFLNKVDEKKFKLEKQLQFRNLKVKLLETIISEDGSKFMEMESEITEYLTE
;
A
#
# COMPACT_ATOMS: atom_id res chain seq x y z
N MET A 1 0.95 17.87 -24.00
CA MET A 1 0.10 16.86 -23.33
C MET A 1 0.97 15.61 -23.17
N LYS A 2 1.20 15.11 -21.95
CA LYS A 2 1.84 13.80 -21.78
C LYS A 2 0.89 12.75 -22.36
N LEU A 3 1.37 11.92 -23.29
CA LEU A 3 0.60 10.80 -23.79
C LEU A 3 0.45 9.77 -22.67
N SER A 4 -0.80 9.44 -22.32
CA SER A 4 -1.10 8.31 -21.44
C SER A 4 -0.98 7.01 -22.25
N LYS A 5 -0.42 5.97 -21.65
CA LYS A 5 -0.23 4.65 -22.27
C LYS A 5 -1.12 3.62 -21.58
N LYS A 6 -1.88 2.84 -22.33
CA LYS A 6 -2.75 1.77 -21.81
C LYS A 6 -2.05 0.42 -21.91
N VAL A 7 -1.85 -0.23 -20.76
CA VAL A 7 -1.28 -1.57 -20.61
C VAL A 7 -2.36 -2.51 -20.10
N VAL A 8 -2.58 -3.64 -20.77
CA VAL A 8 -3.52 -4.67 -20.34
C VAL A 8 -2.75 -5.90 -19.87
N LEU A 9 -2.92 -6.29 -18.60
CA LEU A 9 -2.40 -7.53 -18.03
C LEU A 9 -3.50 -8.59 -18.06
N VAL A 10 -3.30 -9.64 -18.85
CA VAL A 10 -4.30 -10.71 -19.03
C VAL A 10 -3.66 -12.09 -18.86
N GLY A 11 -4.47 -13.06 -18.46
CA GLY A 11 -4.05 -14.44 -18.28
C GLY A 11 -4.89 -15.16 -17.21
N PRO A 12 -4.79 -16.49 -17.13
CA PRO A 12 -5.59 -17.29 -16.19
C PRO A 12 -5.39 -16.92 -14.72
N GLN A 13 -6.21 -17.49 -13.85
CA GLN A 13 -6.05 -17.32 -12.40
C GLN A 13 -4.69 -17.88 -11.93
N GLU A 14 -4.13 -17.27 -10.88
CA GLU A 14 -2.91 -17.71 -10.18
C GLU A 14 -1.62 -17.74 -11.02
N VAL A 15 -1.63 -17.25 -12.27
CA VAL A 15 -0.42 -17.23 -13.12
C VAL A 15 0.61 -16.17 -12.69
N GLY A 16 0.27 -15.30 -11.74
CA GLY A 16 1.17 -14.27 -11.19
C GLY A 16 1.02 -12.87 -11.80
N LYS A 17 -0.12 -12.53 -12.41
CA LYS A 17 -0.36 -11.20 -13.02
C LYS A 17 -0.23 -10.07 -12.02
N SER A 18 -1.05 -10.09 -10.98
CA SER A 18 -1.06 -9.08 -9.93
C SER A 18 0.27 -9.06 -9.19
N THR A 19 0.93 -10.20 -9.03
CA THR A 19 2.28 -10.29 -8.48
C THR A 19 3.30 -9.53 -9.32
N LEU A 20 3.33 -9.76 -10.64
CA LEU A 20 4.20 -9.02 -11.56
C LEU A 20 3.83 -7.54 -11.61
N ARG A 21 2.53 -7.21 -11.57
CA ARG A 21 2.04 -5.83 -11.53
C ARG A 21 2.60 -5.07 -10.32
N LYS A 22 2.36 -5.61 -9.12
CA LYS A 22 2.81 -4.98 -7.87
C LYS A 22 4.33 -4.89 -7.80
N TRP A 23 5.03 -5.92 -8.24
CA TRP A 23 6.49 -5.89 -8.26
C TRP A 23 7.06 -4.86 -9.25
N ILE A 24 6.61 -4.86 -10.51
CA ILE A 24 7.19 -4.02 -11.57
C ILE A 24 6.71 -2.58 -11.51
N PHE A 25 5.42 -2.37 -11.26
CA PHE A 25 4.80 -1.04 -11.33
C PHE A 25 4.64 -0.37 -9.97
N GLU A 26 4.59 -1.14 -8.87
CA GLU A 26 4.45 -0.60 -7.50
C GLU A 26 5.71 -0.74 -6.66
N GLY A 27 6.74 -1.43 -7.17
CA GLY A 27 7.97 -1.68 -6.42
C GLY A 27 7.78 -2.61 -5.22
N GLU A 28 6.75 -3.48 -5.23
CA GLU A 28 6.51 -4.37 -4.10
C GLU A 28 7.61 -5.43 -3.95
N SER A 29 8.01 -5.70 -2.70
CA SER A 29 9.06 -6.69 -2.39
C SER A 29 8.66 -8.08 -2.86
N VAL A 30 9.56 -8.67 -3.64
CA VAL A 30 9.46 -10.06 -4.12
C VAL A 30 9.35 -11.06 -2.97
N ILE A 31 10.11 -10.86 -1.89
CA ILE A 31 10.08 -11.76 -0.72
C ILE A 31 8.69 -11.73 -0.10
N LYS A 32 8.13 -10.52 0.08
CA LYS A 32 6.78 -10.33 0.62
C LYS A 32 5.72 -10.98 -0.27
N LEU A 33 5.83 -10.83 -1.58
CA LEU A 33 4.91 -11.43 -2.56
C LEU A 33 4.99 -12.96 -2.62
N LEU A 34 6.16 -13.53 -2.31
CA LEU A 34 6.34 -14.98 -2.20
C LEU A 34 5.79 -15.54 -0.88
N GLU A 35 5.89 -14.77 0.21
CA GLU A 35 5.41 -15.17 1.55
C GLU A 35 3.91 -14.95 1.74
N ASN A 36 3.34 -13.95 1.07
CA ASN A 36 1.95 -13.54 1.22
C ASN A 36 1.26 -13.62 -0.15
N PRO A 37 0.59 -14.76 -0.45
CA PRO A 37 -0.18 -14.89 -1.67
C PRO A 37 -1.22 -13.77 -1.76
N LEU A 38 -1.29 -13.12 -2.93
CA LEU A 38 -2.29 -12.09 -3.19
C LEU A 38 -3.68 -12.70 -3.27
N GLU A 39 -4.69 -11.96 -2.82
CA GLU A 39 -6.09 -12.31 -3.04
C GLU A 39 -6.42 -12.30 -4.54
N ALA A 40 -7.47 -13.03 -4.93
CA ALA A 40 -7.90 -13.08 -6.32
C ALA A 40 -8.50 -11.73 -6.75
N THR A 41 -8.01 -11.17 -7.85
CA THR A 41 -8.62 -10.01 -8.51
C THR A 41 -10.03 -10.35 -9.02
N PHE A 42 -10.99 -9.46 -8.76
CA PHE A 42 -12.36 -9.55 -9.25
C PHE A 42 -12.62 -8.51 -10.34
N GLY A 43 -13.22 -8.93 -11.47
CA GLY A 43 -13.50 -8.03 -12.59
C GLY A 43 -12.25 -7.41 -13.23
N VAL A 44 -12.25 -6.10 -13.37
CA VAL A 44 -11.13 -5.32 -13.90
C VAL A 44 -10.65 -4.36 -12.82
N GLU A 45 -9.38 -4.45 -12.45
CA GLU A 45 -8.74 -3.46 -11.58
C GLU A 45 -7.91 -2.48 -12.43
N ASN A 46 -8.18 -1.19 -12.28
CA ASN A 46 -7.53 -0.13 -13.04
C ASN A 46 -6.55 0.63 -12.14
N TYR A 47 -5.31 0.75 -12.58
CA TYR A 47 -4.27 1.46 -11.86
C TYR A 47 -3.64 2.52 -12.76
N SER A 48 -3.36 3.70 -12.22
CA SER A 48 -2.65 4.75 -12.92
C SER A 48 -1.30 4.99 -12.26
N TYR A 49 -0.23 4.74 -13.01
CA TYR A 49 1.15 4.91 -12.55
C TYR A 49 1.83 6.06 -13.28
N ASN A 50 2.56 6.88 -12.53
CA ASN A 50 3.51 7.83 -13.10
C ASN A 50 4.88 7.15 -13.19
N LEU A 51 5.03 6.28 -14.18
CA LEU A 51 6.28 5.54 -14.38
C LEU A 51 7.09 6.19 -15.52
N LEU A 52 8.34 6.55 -15.22
CA LEU A 52 9.24 7.26 -16.13
C LEU A 52 8.66 8.65 -16.53
N LEU A 53 8.60 8.95 -17.83
CA LEU A 53 8.04 10.19 -18.37
C LEU A 53 6.55 10.08 -18.74
N ASN A 54 5.98 8.87 -18.68
CA ASN A 54 4.63 8.57 -19.14
C ASN A 54 3.66 8.37 -17.96
N ASN A 55 2.39 8.66 -18.21
CA ASN A 55 1.32 8.17 -17.36
C ASN A 55 0.90 6.82 -17.94
N ILE A 56 0.91 5.76 -17.13
CA ILE A 56 0.59 4.40 -17.57
C ILE A 56 -0.69 3.97 -16.86
N GLY A 57 -1.75 3.73 -17.63
CA GLY A 57 -2.95 3.05 -17.15
C GLY A 57 -2.77 1.54 -17.30
N VAL A 58 -2.67 0.81 -16.19
CA VAL A 58 -2.56 -0.65 -16.15
C VAL A 58 -3.91 -1.25 -15.78
N PHE A 59 -4.41 -2.12 -16.64
CA PHE A 59 -5.67 -2.84 -16.48
C PHE A 59 -5.35 -4.30 -16.12
N ASP A 60 -5.53 -4.69 -14.85
CA ASP A 60 -5.32 -6.07 -14.37
C ASP A 60 -6.64 -6.85 -14.49
N LEU A 61 -6.70 -7.80 -15.42
CA LEU A 61 -7.92 -8.54 -15.71
C LEU A 61 -8.04 -9.78 -14.81
N ALA A 62 -9.20 -9.96 -14.17
CA ALA A 62 -9.46 -11.11 -13.31
C ALA A 62 -9.23 -12.43 -14.04
N GLY A 63 -8.39 -13.29 -13.46
CA GLY A 63 -8.02 -14.56 -14.08
C GLY A 63 -9.12 -15.61 -14.07
N GLN A 64 -10.11 -15.49 -13.18
CA GLN A 64 -11.29 -16.37 -13.12
C GLN A 64 -12.21 -16.16 -14.32
N GLU A 65 -12.21 -14.95 -14.88
CA GLU A 65 -13.00 -14.56 -16.04
C GLU A 65 -12.16 -14.59 -17.33
N ASN A 66 -11.04 -15.31 -17.35
CA ASN A 66 -10.08 -15.27 -18.45
C ASN A 66 -10.74 -15.48 -19.82
N ASP A 67 -11.59 -16.50 -19.95
CA ASP A 67 -12.21 -16.82 -21.24
C ASP A 67 -13.23 -15.75 -21.67
N ARG A 68 -13.93 -15.15 -20.70
CA ARG A 68 -14.85 -14.03 -20.91
C ARG A 68 -14.16 -12.82 -21.54
N TRP A 69 -12.92 -12.51 -21.14
CA TRP A 69 -12.17 -11.40 -21.73
C TRP A 69 -11.87 -11.59 -23.21
N PHE A 70 -11.68 -12.84 -23.66
CA PHE A 70 -11.38 -13.13 -25.07
C PHE A 70 -12.62 -13.39 -25.95
N GLU A 71 -13.80 -13.54 -25.34
CA GLU A 71 -15.03 -13.89 -26.05
C GLU A 71 -16.13 -12.81 -25.96
N GLU A 72 -16.43 -12.33 -24.75
CA GLU A 72 -17.57 -11.44 -24.49
C GLU A 72 -17.13 -9.99 -24.30
N ASN A 73 -16.11 -9.77 -23.46
CA ASN A 73 -15.65 -8.44 -23.02
C ASN A 73 -14.37 -8.02 -23.75
N VAL A 74 -14.36 -8.20 -25.07
CA VAL A 74 -13.17 -7.99 -25.92
C VAL A 74 -12.83 -6.50 -26.13
N ASP A 75 -13.78 -5.62 -25.83
CA ASP A 75 -13.65 -4.17 -25.90
C ASP A 75 -12.63 -3.61 -24.90
N ILE A 76 -12.31 -4.34 -23.82
CA ILE A 76 -11.27 -3.96 -22.87
C ILE A 76 -9.89 -3.79 -23.53
N PHE A 77 -9.64 -4.48 -24.65
CA PHE A 77 -8.40 -4.40 -25.40
C PHE A 77 -8.33 -3.19 -26.34
N ASN A 78 -9.46 -2.53 -26.60
CA ASN A 78 -9.51 -1.36 -27.48
C ASN A 78 -8.55 -0.27 -26.98
N GLU A 79 -7.83 0.33 -27.92
CA GLU A 79 -6.86 1.40 -27.67
C GLU A 79 -5.74 1.03 -26.68
N SER A 80 -5.50 -0.27 -26.45
CA SER A 80 -4.30 -0.68 -25.73
C SER A 80 -3.04 -0.35 -26.55
N ASP A 81 -2.02 0.17 -25.88
CA ASP A 81 -0.67 0.31 -26.44
C ASP A 81 0.13 -0.98 -26.28
N LEU A 82 -0.15 -1.71 -25.19
CA LEU A 82 0.57 -2.90 -24.77
C LEU A 82 -0.38 -3.92 -24.16
N ILE A 83 -0.29 -5.17 -24.59
CA ILE A 83 -0.95 -6.32 -23.97
C ILE A 83 0.14 -7.29 -23.49
N LEU A 84 0.13 -7.57 -22.19
CA LEU A 84 0.99 -8.58 -21.57
C LEU A 84 0.16 -9.78 -21.16
N ASN A 85 0.38 -10.89 -21.84
CA ASN A 85 -0.29 -12.14 -21.55
C ASN A 85 0.60 -13.03 -20.66
N VAL A 86 0.18 -13.24 -19.42
CA VAL A 86 0.94 -14.01 -18.43
C VAL A 86 0.37 -15.43 -18.37
N LEU A 87 1.25 -16.41 -18.56
CA LEU A 87 0.89 -17.83 -18.58
C LEU A 87 1.78 -18.61 -17.62
N ASP A 88 1.23 -19.57 -16.90
CA ASP A 88 2.00 -20.39 -15.98
C ASP A 88 2.84 -21.44 -16.75
N ALA A 89 4.14 -21.46 -16.49
CA ALA A 89 5.09 -22.39 -17.10
C ALA A 89 4.77 -23.86 -16.83
N ARG A 90 3.98 -24.16 -15.78
CA ARG A 90 3.54 -25.52 -15.44
C ARG A 90 2.44 -26.03 -16.38
N PHE A 91 1.81 -25.17 -17.17
CA PHE A 91 0.80 -25.61 -18.14
C PHE A 91 1.40 -26.50 -19.24
N ALA A 92 0.59 -27.42 -19.75
CA ALA A 92 1.01 -28.26 -20.87
C ALA A 92 1.30 -27.38 -22.10
N PRO A 93 2.34 -27.69 -22.91
CA PRO A 93 2.71 -26.87 -24.07
C PRO A 93 1.57 -26.61 -25.06
N LYS A 94 0.65 -27.56 -25.21
CA LYS A 94 -0.55 -27.40 -26.03
C LYS A 94 -1.48 -26.29 -25.48
N ILE A 95 -1.71 -26.27 -24.17
CA ILE A 95 -2.55 -25.25 -23.52
C ILE A 95 -1.94 -23.86 -23.70
N LEU A 96 -0.61 -23.74 -23.53
CA LEU A 96 0.10 -22.48 -23.78
C LEU A 96 -0.09 -22.01 -25.23
N SER A 97 0.09 -22.92 -26.19
CA SER A 97 -0.13 -22.67 -27.61
C SER A 97 -1.57 -22.19 -27.90
N ASP A 98 -2.57 -22.88 -27.35
CA ASP A 98 -3.99 -22.56 -27.58
C ASP A 98 -4.34 -21.17 -27.02
N LYS A 99 -3.79 -20.81 -25.85
CA LYS A 99 -3.97 -19.47 -25.25
C LYS A 99 -3.25 -18.37 -26.04
N ILE A 100 -2.08 -18.66 -26.61
CA ILE A 100 -1.37 -17.74 -27.51
C ILE A 100 -2.20 -17.47 -28.78
N ASP A 101 -2.76 -18.52 -29.39
CA ASP A 101 -3.60 -18.37 -30.59
C ASP A 101 -4.84 -17.52 -30.33
N LEU A 102 -5.47 -17.69 -29.16
CA LEU A 102 -6.61 -16.90 -28.73
C LEU A 102 -6.25 -15.41 -28.55
N ALA A 103 -5.14 -15.12 -27.88
CA ALA A 103 -4.67 -13.75 -27.69
C ALA A 103 -4.31 -13.06 -29.01
N LEU A 104 -3.66 -13.78 -29.94
CA LEU A 104 -3.36 -13.28 -31.29
C LEU A 104 -4.61 -12.97 -32.10
N LYS A 105 -5.68 -13.75 -31.93
CA LYS A 105 -6.95 -13.48 -32.59
C LYS A 105 -7.55 -12.17 -32.07
N VAL A 106 -7.52 -11.94 -30.76
CA VAL A 106 -8.08 -10.73 -30.14
C VAL A 106 -7.26 -9.48 -30.49
N GLU A 107 -5.93 -9.55 -30.46
CA GLU A 107 -5.06 -8.44 -30.87
C GLU A 107 -5.38 -7.99 -32.31
N LYS A 108 -5.42 -8.93 -33.26
CA LYS A 108 -5.74 -8.63 -34.67
C LYS A 108 -7.12 -8.00 -34.87
N GLN A 109 -8.09 -8.37 -34.04
CA GLN A 109 -9.49 -7.95 -34.20
C GLN A 109 -9.82 -6.64 -33.48
N GLN A 110 -9.31 -6.46 -32.26
CA GLN A 110 -9.71 -5.36 -31.37
C GLN A 110 -8.61 -4.33 -31.16
N ALA A 111 -7.35 -4.75 -31.21
CA ALA A 111 -6.21 -3.92 -30.85
C ALA A 111 -5.04 -4.05 -31.84
N PRO A 112 -5.25 -3.89 -33.16
CA PRO A 112 -4.23 -4.20 -34.18
C PRO A 112 -3.01 -3.26 -34.18
N LYS A 113 -3.01 -2.24 -33.32
CA LYS A 113 -1.88 -1.32 -33.11
C LYS A 113 -1.12 -1.63 -31.81
N SER A 114 -1.68 -2.47 -30.96
CA SER A 114 -1.13 -2.82 -29.66
C SER A 114 0.05 -3.77 -29.85
N LEU A 115 1.08 -3.65 -29.02
CA LEU A 115 2.11 -4.67 -28.97
C LEU A 115 1.69 -5.79 -28.03
N LEU A 116 1.84 -7.03 -28.48
CA LEU A 116 1.48 -8.22 -27.72
C LEU A 116 2.74 -9.01 -27.33
N PHE A 117 2.92 -9.23 -26.03
CA PHE A 117 4.01 -10.05 -25.50
C PHE A 117 3.46 -11.14 -24.58
N PHE A 118 4.18 -12.26 -24.54
CA PHE A 118 3.83 -13.40 -23.68
C PHE A 118 4.88 -13.62 -22.61
N LEU A 119 4.45 -13.70 -21.36
CA LEU A 119 5.29 -14.01 -20.20
C LEU A 119 4.97 -15.44 -19.75
N ILE A 120 5.82 -16.39 -20.09
CA ILE A 120 5.79 -17.74 -19.52
C ILE A 120 6.40 -17.64 -18.12
N HIS A 121 5.54 -17.46 -17.13
CA HIS A 121 5.90 -17.10 -15.76
C HIS A 121 6.02 -18.34 -14.85
N LYS A 122 6.74 -18.19 -13.73
CA LYS A 122 7.04 -19.25 -12.75
C LYS A 122 7.92 -20.38 -13.32
N ILE A 123 8.89 -20.03 -14.16
CA ILE A 123 9.84 -21.00 -14.74
C ILE A 123 10.69 -21.71 -13.68
N ASP A 124 10.81 -21.14 -12.49
CA ASP A 124 11.47 -21.75 -11.33
C ASP A 124 10.77 -23.03 -10.85
N LEU A 125 9.50 -23.24 -11.23
CA LEU A 125 8.72 -24.41 -10.82
C LEU A 125 8.81 -25.59 -11.80
N ILE A 126 9.59 -25.46 -12.87
CA ILE A 126 9.76 -26.51 -13.88
C ILE A 126 11.24 -26.76 -14.17
N ASP A 127 11.56 -27.96 -14.67
CA ASP A 127 12.94 -28.29 -15.02
C ASP A 127 13.33 -27.78 -16.42
N SER A 128 14.63 -27.80 -16.72
CA SER A 128 15.16 -27.37 -18.02
C SER A 128 14.62 -28.18 -19.19
N LYS A 129 14.25 -29.45 -19.00
CA LYS A 129 13.66 -30.28 -20.06
C LYS A 129 12.25 -29.82 -20.40
N GLN A 130 11.46 -29.41 -19.40
CA GLN A 130 10.13 -28.84 -19.60
C GLN A 130 10.22 -27.48 -20.32
N ILE A 131 11.16 -26.63 -19.93
CA ILE A 131 11.41 -25.34 -20.62
C ILE A 131 11.72 -25.58 -22.11
N GLU A 132 12.61 -26.52 -22.43
CA GLU A 132 12.94 -26.83 -23.84
C GLU A 132 11.75 -27.42 -24.62
N LYS A 133 10.87 -28.19 -23.97
CA LYS A 133 9.62 -28.65 -24.58
C LYS A 133 8.69 -27.49 -24.90
N ILE A 134 8.54 -26.52 -23.99
CA ILE A 134 7.73 -25.31 -24.20
C ILE A 134 8.32 -24.50 -25.35
N LYS A 135 9.63 -24.21 -25.34
CA LYS A 135 10.32 -23.50 -26.43
C LYS A 135 10.09 -24.16 -27.78
N LYS A 136 10.24 -25.49 -27.85
CA LYS A 136 10.01 -26.24 -29.10
C LYS A 136 8.57 -26.16 -29.59
N ALA A 137 7.60 -26.24 -28.68
CA ALA A 137 6.17 -26.16 -29.02
C ALA A 137 5.75 -24.76 -29.49
N LEU A 138 6.37 -23.72 -28.95
CA LEU A 138 6.01 -22.33 -29.23
C LEU A 138 6.87 -21.66 -30.33
N LYS A 139 7.90 -22.36 -30.83
CA LYS A 139 8.86 -21.84 -31.83
C LYS A 139 8.17 -21.29 -33.08
N ASP A 140 7.10 -21.93 -33.52
CA ASP A 140 6.44 -21.60 -34.80
C ASP A 140 5.36 -20.52 -34.66
N LYS A 141 5.12 -19.99 -33.45
CA LYS A 141 4.06 -18.99 -33.21
C LYS A 141 4.41 -17.59 -33.70
N ASN A 142 5.67 -17.33 -34.07
CA ASN A 142 6.17 -16.02 -34.51
C ASN A 142 5.72 -14.86 -33.59
N VAL A 143 5.84 -15.07 -32.29
CA VAL A 143 5.52 -14.10 -31.24
C VAL A 143 6.68 -13.96 -30.29
N GLU A 144 6.75 -12.82 -29.62
CA GLU A 144 7.74 -12.59 -28.59
C GLU A 144 7.33 -13.22 -27.27
N ILE A 145 8.17 -14.14 -26.80
CA ILE A 145 7.93 -14.94 -25.59
C ILE A 145 9.11 -14.75 -24.65
N PHE A 146 8.80 -14.31 -23.43
CA PHE A 146 9.75 -14.17 -22.35
C PHE A 146 9.50 -15.24 -21.29
N TYR A 147 10.57 -15.75 -20.71
CA TYR A 147 10.55 -16.76 -19.65
C TYR A 147 10.91 -16.06 -18.35
N THR A 148 9.96 -15.97 -17.43
CA THR A 148 10.08 -15.09 -16.26
C THR A 148 9.79 -15.81 -14.95
N SER A 149 10.36 -15.30 -13.86
CA SER A 149 10.05 -15.72 -12.50
C SER A 149 10.44 -14.63 -11.52
N ILE A 150 9.68 -14.51 -10.44
CA ILE A 150 10.03 -13.64 -9.32
C ILE A 150 10.99 -14.31 -8.32
N LYS A 151 11.43 -15.56 -8.50
CA LYS A 151 12.48 -16.11 -7.64
C LYS A 151 13.79 -15.37 -7.84
N LEU A 152 14.55 -15.18 -6.75
CA LEU A 152 15.78 -14.37 -6.71
C LEU A 152 16.74 -14.68 -7.86
N GLU A 153 16.93 -15.96 -8.18
CA GLU A 153 17.81 -16.41 -9.27
C GLU A 153 17.35 -16.01 -10.69
N TYR A 154 16.08 -15.64 -10.89
CA TYR A 154 15.49 -15.24 -12.19
C TYR A 154 15.02 -13.77 -12.22
N LEU A 155 15.12 -13.04 -11.11
CA LEU A 155 14.66 -11.65 -11.04
C LEU A 155 15.33 -10.78 -12.08
N HIS A 156 16.64 -10.93 -12.20
CA HIS A 156 17.45 -10.19 -13.13
C HIS A 156 16.96 -10.36 -14.58
N SER A 157 16.85 -11.61 -15.05
CA SER A 157 16.36 -11.90 -16.40
C SER A 157 14.94 -11.37 -16.60
N THR A 158 14.10 -11.41 -15.57
CA THR A 158 12.73 -10.90 -15.67
C THR A 158 12.70 -9.37 -15.81
N ILE A 159 13.54 -8.64 -15.08
CA ILE A 159 13.68 -7.19 -15.23
C ILE A 159 14.15 -6.84 -16.65
N GLU A 160 15.15 -7.54 -17.17
CA GLU A 160 15.63 -7.34 -18.54
C GLU A 160 14.52 -7.54 -19.58
N CYS A 161 13.66 -8.55 -19.38
CA CYS A 161 12.48 -8.76 -20.23
C CYS A 161 11.53 -7.55 -20.20
N PHE A 162 11.20 -7.01 -19.02
CA PHE A 162 10.33 -5.83 -18.91
C PHE A 162 10.97 -4.58 -19.51
N ILE A 163 12.29 -4.39 -19.34
CA ILE A 163 13.02 -3.30 -19.98
C ILE A 163 12.90 -3.40 -21.49
N GLU A 164 13.11 -4.60 -22.06
CA GLU A 164 12.98 -4.84 -23.50
C GLU A 164 11.56 -4.56 -24.00
N ILE A 165 10.55 -5.08 -23.30
CA ILE A 165 9.13 -4.87 -23.59
C ILE A 165 8.80 -3.37 -23.64
N PHE A 166 9.17 -2.61 -22.61
CA PHE A 166 8.86 -1.18 -22.54
C PHE A 166 9.63 -0.39 -23.60
N LYS A 167 10.89 -0.74 -23.90
CA LYS A 167 11.65 -0.13 -25.00
C LYS A 167 10.94 -0.36 -26.34
N LYS A 168 10.55 -1.61 -26.65
CA LYS A 168 9.84 -1.94 -27.89
C LYS A 168 8.48 -1.26 -27.99
N SER A 169 7.80 -1.09 -26.86
CA SER A 169 6.49 -0.44 -26.76
C SER A 169 6.54 1.09 -26.80
N GLY A 170 7.73 1.67 -27.03
CA GLY A 170 7.90 3.11 -27.19
C GLY A 170 7.62 3.90 -25.90
N PHE A 171 7.74 3.25 -24.74
CA PHE A 171 7.73 3.99 -23.48
C PHE A 171 9.00 4.83 -23.43
N GLU A 172 8.86 6.15 -23.43
CA GLU A 172 9.99 7.07 -23.28
C GLU A 172 10.65 6.86 -21.92
N TRP A 173 11.86 6.30 -21.96
CA TRP A 173 12.75 6.23 -20.83
C TRP A 173 13.39 7.60 -20.66
N GLY A 174 13.16 8.24 -19.52
CA GLY A 174 13.97 9.38 -19.14
C GLY A 174 15.44 8.96 -19.17
N SER A 175 16.28 9.71 -19.87
CA SER A 175 17.70 9.44 -20.15
C SER A 175 18.62 9.35 -18.92
N LYS A 176 18.10 9.12 -17.72
CA LYS A 176 18.81 9.26 -16.44
C LYS A 176 19.02 7.99 -15.64
N ILE A 177 18.39 6.87 -15.98
CA ILE A 177 18.60 5.62 -15.23
C ILE A 177 19.35 4.63 -16.10
N ASP A 178 20.66 4.54 -15.84
CA ASP A 178 21.52 3.50 -16.39
C ASP A 178 21.31 2.22 -15.56
N PHE A 179 20.44 1.34 -16.03
CA PHE A 179 20.11 0.09 -15.34
C PHE A 179 21.30 -0.87 -15.30
N ASP A 180 22.22 -0.80 -16.26
CA ASP A 180 23.44 -1.60 -16.22
C ASP A 180 24.33 -1.13 -15.07
N LEU A 181 24.41 0.19 -14.85
CA LEU A 181 25.09 0.75 -13.69
C LEU A 181 24.38 0.37 -12.37
N VAL A 182 23.05 0.42 -12.30
CA VAL A 182 22.30 -0.01 -11.10
C VAL A 182 22.51 -1.50 -10.82
N LYS A 183 22.48 -2.33 -11.85
CA LYS A 183 22.75 -3.78 -11.80
C LYS A 183 24.16 -4.06 -11.27
N LEU A 184 25.17 -3.42 -11.86
CA LEU A 184 26.56 -3.57 -11.45
C LEU A 184 26.77 -3.13 -9.99
N ASN A 185 26.12 -2.06 -9.56
CA ASN A 185 26.16 -1.60 -8.18
C ASN A 185 25.56 -2.61 -7.20
N THR A 186 24.35 -3.09 -7.49
CA THR A 186 23.68 -4.09 -6.64
C THR A 186 24.50 -5.39 -6.55
N GLN A 187 25.03 -5.86 -7.68
CA GLN A 187 25.89 -7.06 -7.70
C GLN A 187 27.18 -6.85 -6.89
N LEU A 188 27.89 -5.74 -7.10
CA LEU A 188 29.11 -5.41 -6.37
C LEU A 188 28.87 -5.45 -4.85
N PHE A 189 27.84 -4.75 -4.37
CA PHE A 189 27.56 -4.69 -2.94
C PHE A 189 27.04 -6.02 -2.38
N HIS A 190 26.24 -6.77 -3.14
CA HIS A 190 25.79 -8.11 -2.73
C HIS A 190 26.98 -9.05 -2.54
N PHE A 191 27.90 -9.11 -3.51
CA PHE A 191 29.08 -9.96 -3.42
C PHE A 191 29.99 -9.57 -2.25
N LEU A 192 30.19 -8.28 -2.03
CA LEU A 192 31.01 -7.81 -0.92
C LEU A 192 30.34 -8.00 0.44
N LEU A 193 29.01 -7.99 0.52
CA LEU A 193 28.27 -8.31 1.73
C LEU A 193 28.46 -9.78 2.13
N GLU A 194 28.41 -10.70 1.17
CA GLU A 194 28.61 -12.14 1.44
C GLU A 194 30.06 -12.50 1.78
N LYS A 195 31.02 -11.92 1.05
CA LYS A 195 32.43 -12.33 1.14
C LYS A 195 33.26 -11.43 2.06
N LYS A 196 32.74 -10.27 2.47
CA LYS A 196 33.41 -9.19 3.24
C LYS A 196 34.62 -8.55 2.57
N VAL A 197 35.44 -9.33 1.88
CA VAL A 197 36.62 -8.89 1.13
C VAL A 197 36.76 -9.65 -0.19
N MET A 198 37.16 -8.96 -1.25
CA MET A 198 37.44 -9.59 -2.54
C MET A 198 38.58 -8.87 -3.27
N SER A 199 39.40 -9.61 -4.03
CA SER A 199 40.38 -8.97 -4.91
C SER A 199 39.74 -8.42 -6.17
N LEU A 200 40.28 -7.30 -6.66
CA LEU A 200 39.75 -6.59 -7.83
C LEU A 200 39.67 -7.50 -9.07
N LYS A 201 40.66 -8.38 -9.26
CA LYS A 201 40.70 -9.39 -10.34
C LYS A 201 39.57 -10.42 -10.23
N LYS A 202 39.17 -10.80 -9.00
CA LYS A 202 38.04 -11.72 -8.79
C LYS A 202 36.70 -11.03 -9.03
N LEU A 203 36.57 -9.76 -8.64
CA LEU A 203 35.39 -8.94 -8.94
C LEU A 203 35.23 -8.71 -10.44
N GLU A 204 36.31 -8.37 -11.15
CA GLU A 204 36.36 -8.21 -12.61
C GLU A 204 35.78 -9.44 -13.32
N LYS A 205 36.27 -10.62 -12.95
CA LYS A 205 35.80 -11.90 -13.50
C LYS A 205 34.34 -12.23 -13.13
N HIS A 206 33.86 -11.84 -11.94
CA HIS A 206 32.49 -12.14 -11.51
C HIS A 206 31.46 -11.19 -12.11
N LEU A 207 31.80 -9.91 -12.22
CA LEU A 207 30.92 -8.88 -12.76
C LEU A 207 30.98 -8.81 -14.30
N ASP A 208 31.93 -9.52 -14.92
CA ASP A 208 32.15 -9.56 -16.38
C ASP A 208 32.34 -8.16 -16.99
N ILE A 209 33.12 -7.34 -16.30
CA ILE A 209 33.49 -5.98 -16.72
C ILE A 209 35.00 -5.83 -16.65
N ASP A 210 35.56 -4.94 -17.47
CA ASP A 210 37.00 -4.67 -17.45
C ASP A 210 37.41 -3.91 -16.18
N LYS A 211 38.71 -4.02 -15.85
CA LYS A 211 39.31 -3.34 -14.71
C LYS A 211 39.00 -1.83 -14.63
N SER A 212 38.99 -1.11 -15.76
CA SER A 212 38.80 0.35 -15.74
C SER A 212 37.36 0.72 -15.36
N THR A 213 36.38 -0.01 -15.91
CA THR A 213 34.97 0.13 -15.54
C THR A 213 34.76 -0.21 -14.06
N LEU A 214 35.35 -1.31 -13.57
CA LEU A 214 35.26 -1.70 -12.17
C LEU A 214 35.88 -0.66 -11.22
N GLU A 215 37.03 -0.09 -11.58
CA GLU A 215 37.65 0.99 -10.81
C GLU A 215 36.77 2.25 -10.80
N SER A 216 36.17 2.62 -11.95
CA SER A 216 35.22 3.74 -12.02
C SER A 216 33.98 3.54 -11.15
N LEU A 217 33.56 2.28 -10.99
CA LEU A 217 32.45 1.88 -10.11
C LEU A 217 32.85 1.99 -8.63
N ILE A 218 34.01 1.47 -8.26
CA ILE A 218 34.47 1.38 -6.86
C ILE A 218 34.94 2.72 -6.31
N ASN A 219 35.64 3.54 -7.12
CA ASN A 219 36.30 4.76 -6.64
C ASN A 219 35.35 5.74 -5.94
N PRO A 220 34.15 6.07 -6.48
CA PRO A 220 33.20 6.93 -5.81
C PRO A 220 32.75 6.39 -4.44
N TYR A 221 32.56 5.08 -4.32
CA TYR A 221 32.20 4.45 -3.04
C TYR A 221 33.36 4.41 -2.05
N ALA A 222 34.60 4.30 -2.54
CA ALA A 222 35.78 4.39 -1.70
C ALA A 222 35.99 5.83 -1.18
N GLU A 223 35.81 6.84 -2.03
CA GLU A 223 35.84 8.26 -1.66
C GLU A 223 34.73 8.62 -0.65
N ALA A 224 33.56 7.98 -0.77
CA ALA A 224 32.46 8.13 0.18
C ALA A 224 32.61 7.30 1.48
N GLU A 225 33.72 6.56 1.63
CA GLU A 225 34.00 5.65 2.75
C GLU A 225 32.96 4.53 2.91
N LEU A 226 32.34 4.10 1.81
CA LEU A 226 31.43 2.95 1.76
C LEU A 226 32.20 1.67 1.46
N LEU A 227 33.26 1.77 0.66
CA LEU A 227 34.22 0.70 0.41
C LEU A 227 35.61 1.12 0.88
N ASN A 228 36.49 0.17 1.13
CA ASN A 228 37.93 0.43 1.29
C ASN A 228 38.73 -0.32 0.22
N LYS A 229 39.86 0.25 -0.19
CA LYS A 229 40.84 -0.39 -1.08
C LYS A 229 42.17 -0.52 -0.36
N GLN A 230 42.69 -1.73 -0.26
CA GLN A 230 44.02 -1.98 0.28
C GLN A 230 44.87 -2.75 -0.72
N LYS A 231 46.07 -2.26 -1.00
CA LYS A 231 47.04 -3.01 -1.78
C LYS A 231 47.77 -4.00 -0.86
N VAL A 232 47.66 -5.28 -1.15
CA VAL A 232 48.35 -6.36 -0.44
C VAL A 232 49.14 -7.13 -1.49
N GLU A 233 50.47 -7.07 -1.38
CA GLU A 233 51.39 -7.59 -2.40
C GLU A 233 51.11 -6.96 -3.79
N GLU A 234 50.78 -7.79 -4.78
CA GLU A 234 50.46 -7.39 -6.16
C GLU A 234 48.96 -7.24 -6.42
N GLU A 235 48.09 -7.53 -5.43
CA GLU A 235 46.64 -7.44 -5.59
C GLU A 235 46.05 -6.22 -4.86
N THR A 236 44.97 -5.68 -5.41
CA THR A 236 44.11 -4.69 -4.71
C THR A 236 42.90 -5.42 -4.15
N LEU A 237 42.75 -5.39 -2.84
CA LEU A 237 41.60 -5.92 -2.11
C LEU A 237 40.58 -4.81 -1.89
N VAL A 238 39.31 -5.17 -2.02
CA VAL A 238 38.14 -4.30 -1.84
C VAL A 238 37.32 -4.84 -0.68
N TYR A 239 37.00 -3.96 0.28
CA TYR A 239 36.27 -4.30 1.50
C TYR A 239 34.97 -3.52 1.53
N LEU A 240 33.89 -4.16 1.98
CA LEU A 240 32.69 -3.44 2.39
C LEU A 240 32.91 -2.90 3.81
N LEU A 241 32.84 -1.58 3.97
CA LEU A 241 32.87 -0.95 5.29
C LEU A 241 31.48 -1.01 5.94
N GLU A 242 31.41 -0.86 7.25
CA GLU A 242 30.13 -0.85 7.99
C GLU A 242 29.16 0.22 7.43
N LYS A 243 29.68 1.41 7.10
CA LYS A 243 28.92 2.49 6.45
C LYS A 243 28.36 2.05 5.09
N GLY A 244 29.14 1.30 4.32
CA GLY A 244 28.72 0.70 3.04
C GLY A 244 27.69 -0.41 3.21
N GLU A 245 27.82 -1.24 4.24
CA GLU A 245 26.83 -2.25 4.59
C GLU A 245 25.50 -1.60 5.00
N ILE A 246 25.54 -0.56 5.85
CA ILE A 246 24.36 0.21 6.23
C ILE A 246 23.75 0.89 5.00
N PHE A 247 24.56 1.48 4.13
CA PHE A 247 24.11 2.11 2.88
C PHE A 247 23.45 1.11 1.94
N TYR A 248 24.07 -0.05 1.72
CA TYR A 248 23.52 -1.07 0.84
C TYR A 248 22.28 -1.72 1.45
N LYS A 249 22.27 -2.00 2.75
CA LYS A 249 21.07 -2.41 3.47
C LYS A 249 20.00 -1.34 3.42
N LYS A 250 20.35 -0.05 3.40
CA LYS A 250 19.40 1.06 3.18
C LYS A 250 18.85 1.04 1.76
N ILE A 251 19.66 0.76 0.73
CA ILE A 251 19.19 0.62 -0.66
C ILE A 251 18.28 -0.60 -0.80
N LEU A 252 18.71 -1.77 -0.33
CA LEU A 252 17.88 -2.97 -0.28
C LEU A 252 16.61 -2.71 0.51
N LYS A 253 16.74 -2.02 1.65
CA LYS A 253 15.59 -1.53 2.39
C LYS A 253 14.78 -0.58 1.53
N THR A 254 15.29 0.40 0.80
CA THR A 254 14.50 1.27 -0.09
C THR A 254 13.69 0.45 -1.10
N PHE A 255 14.26 -0.63 -1.63
CA PHE A 255 13.52 -1.61 -2.44
C PHE A 255 12.56 -2.52 -1.65
N GLU A 256 12.77 -2.73 -0.34
CA GLU A 256 11.80 -3.36 0.58
C GLU A 256 10.75 -2.35 1.11
N VAL A 257 11.10 -1.08 1.14
CA VAL A 257 10.49 0.04 1.87
C VAL A 257 9.56 0.77 0.91
N ASP A 258 9.75 0.79 -0.41
CA ASP A 258 8.69 1.30 -1.30
C ASP A 258 7.36 0.50 -1.20
N SER A 259 7.39 -0.74 -0.70
CA SER A 259 6.17 -1.52 -0.37
C SER A 259 5.55 -1.22 1.00
N LYS A 260 6.20 -0.40 1.82
CA LYS A 260 5.72 0.11 3.13
C LYS A 260 5.85 1.64 3.23
N THR A 261 6.17 2.32 2.14
CA THR A 261 6.58 3.74 2.11
C THR A 261 5.86 4.51 1.02
N GLN A 262 4.62 4.09 0.79
CA GLN A 262 3.50 5.01 0.99
C GLN A 262 3.02 5.04 2.46
N THR A 263 3.71 4.41 3.41
CA THR A 263 3.33 4.42 4.83
C THR A 263 4.44 4.71 5.86
N ALA A 264 5.72 4.89 5.52
CA ALA A 264 6.76 5.13 6.54
C ALA A 264 8.12 5.71 6.04
N LEU A 265 8.13 6.82 5.31
CA LEU A 265 9.26 7.79 5.31
C LEU A 265 8.69 9.21 5.24
N ILE A 266 7.85 9.51 6.22
CA ILE A 266 7.94 10.78 6.93
C ILE A 266 8.44 10.40 8.32
N THR A 267 9.76 10.28 8.49
CA THR A 267 10.36 10.63 9.78
C THR A 267 10.66 12.12 9.72
N ASP A 268 9.58 12.88 9.71
CA ASP A 268 9.43 14.15 10.39
C ASP A 268 7.93 14.41 10.50
N GLU A 269 7.37 14.01 11.64
CA GLU A 269 5.95 14.13 12.01
C GLU A 269 5.04 13.03 11.44
N ASP A 270 4.49 12.20 12.33
CA ASP A 270 3.15 11.63 12.13
C ASP A 270 2.27 12.73 11.55
N SER A 271 1.93 12.65 10.26
CA SER A 271 1.17 13.71 9.61
C SER A 271 -0.14 13.91 10.38
N ILE A 272 -0.62 15.15 10.47
CA ILE A 272 -1.83 15.50 11.21
C ILE A 272 -3.02 14.65 10.72
N ALA A 273 -3.04 14.30 9.43
CA ALA A 273 -4.04 13.41 8.83
C ALA A 273 -4.00 11.96 9.33
N SER A 274 -2.93 11.50 9.99
CA SER A 274 -2.86 10.14 10.56
C SER A 274 -3.80 9.93 11.76
N TYR A 275 -4.24 11.02 12.41
CA TYR A 275 -5.14 10.97 13.57
C TYR A 275 -6.53 11.54 13.27
N LEU A 276 -6.61 12.65 12.55
CA LEU A 276 -7.85 13.34 12.21
C LEU A 276 -7.82 13.67 10.72
N TYR A 277 -8.75 13.13 9.95
CA TYR A 277 -8.88 13.42 8.52
C TYR A 277 -9.56 14.78 8.30
N GLY A 278 -10.56 15.11 9.11
CA GLY A 278 -11.24 16.39 8.99
C GLY A 278 -12.50 16.48 9.84
N LEU A 279 -13.25 17.55 9.62
CA LEU A 279 -14.55 17.77 10.23
C LEU A 279 -15.53 18.41 9.25
N ILE A 280 -16.81 18.21 9.53
CA ILE A 280 -17.92 18.84 8.81
C ILE A 280 -18.84 19.47 9.85
N ILE A 281 -19.21 20.74 9.67
CA ILE A 281 -20.30 21.36 10.42
C ILE A 281 -21.52 21.46 9.52
N SER A 282 -22.63 20.90 9.96
CA SER A 282 -23.90 20.87 9.23
C SER A 282 -25.05 21.39 10.09
N ASP A 283 -26.14 21.83 9.45
CA ASP A 283 -27.37 22.20 10.15
C ASP A 283 -28.21 20.97 10.53
N MET A 284 -29.34 21.21 11.20
CA MET A 284 -30.32 20.18 11.60
C MET A 284 -30.99 19.44 10.42
N HIS A 285 -30.74 19.86 9.18
CA HIS A 285 -31.20 19.21 7.97
C HIS A 285 -30.06 18.49 7.23
N GLY A 286 -28.83 18.57 7.74
CA GLY A 286 -27.65 17.98 7.12
C GLY A 286 -27.04 18.82 6.00
N LYS A 287 -27.45 20.07 5.83
CA LYS A 287 -26.78 20.98 4.89
C LYS A 287 -25.44 21.36 5.48
N THR A 288 -24.37 21.15 4.73
CA THR A 288 -23.01 21.48 5.15
C THR A 288 -22.80 23.00 5.14
N LEU A 289 -22.40 23.56 6.28
CA LEU A 289 -21.97 24.95 6.41
C LEU A 289 -20.51 25.08 6.00
N ILE A 290 -19.67 24.15 6.47
CA ILE A 290 -18.23 24.12 6.22
C ILE A 290 -17.70 22.69 6.34
N SER A 291 -16.75 22.36 5.47
CA SER A 291 -15.92 21.14 5.54
C SER A 291 -14.47 21.57 5.67
N ILE A 292 -13.74 20.95 6.59
CA ILE A 292 -12.37 21.30 6.90
C ILE A 292 -11.56 20.02 6.94
N GLU A 293 -10.57 19.94 6.07
CA GLU A 293 -9.64 18.82 6.01
C GLU A 293 -8.34 19.22 6.72
N THR A 294 -7.73 18.29 7.43
CA THR A 294 -6.45 18.56 8.11
C THR A 294 -5.27 18.63 7.14
N GLU A 295 -5.40 17.95 6.00
CA GLU A 295 -4.49 17.92 4.88
C GLU A 295 -5.31 17.84 3.57
N PRO A 296 -4.78 18.29 2.44
CA PRO A 296 -5.51 18.25 1.17
C PRO A 296 -5.99 16.84 0.79
N ASP A 297 -7.30 16.72 0.58
CA ASP A 297 -8.06 15.52 0.23
C ASP A 297 -8.02 14.40 1.29
N SER A 298 -7.57 14.67 2.52
CA SER A 298 -7.41 13.60 3.52
C SER A 298 -8.75 13.00 3.95
N LEU A 299 -9.77 13.84 4.09
CA LEU A 299 -11.13 13.41 4.41
C LEU A 299 -11.77 12.70 3.21
N TYR A 300 -11.67 13.28 2.00
CA TYR A 300 -12.19 12.66 0.79
C TYR A 300 -11.60 11.26 0.54
N LYS A 301 -10.27 11.10 0.63
CA LYS A 301 -9.59 9.81 0.46
C LYS A 301 -9.99 8.80 1.53
N ALA A 302 -10.15 9.23 2.78
CA ALA A 302 -10.56 8.35 3.87
C ALA A 302 -12.00 7.81 3.68
N LEU A 303 -12.88 8.61 3.07
CA LEU A 303 -14.27 8.26 2.85
C LEU A 303 -14.52 7.54 1.52
N ASN A 304 -13.81 7.91 0.46
CA ASN A 304 -13.95 7.33 -0.88
C ASN A 304 -12.93 6.22 -1.17
N ALA A 305 -12.68 5.34 -0.20
CA ALA A 305 -11.66 4.29 -0.32
C ALA A 305 -11.91 3.27 -1.44
N ALA A 306 -13.12 3.25 -2.02
CA ALA A 306 -13.50 2.38 -3.13
C ALA A 306 -13.39 3.08 -4.51
N ASP A 307 -12.82 4.29 -4.57
CA ASP A 307 -12.70 5.12 -5.78
C ASP A 307 -14.04 5.24 -6.54
N ASN A 308 -15.12 5.50 -5.80
CA ASN A 308 -16.42 5.71 -6.39
C ASN A 308 -16.50 7.15 -6.93
N ASP A 309 -16.52 7.30 -8.26
CA ASP A 309 -16.65 8.59 -8.95
C ASP A 309 -17.95 9.34 -8.60
N GLN A 310 -18.95 8.66 -8.04
CA GLN A 310 -20.22 9.24 -7.61
C GLN A 310 -20.25 9.57 -6.10
N PHE A 311 -19.12 9.46 -5.40
CA PHE A 311 -19.07 9.75 -3.97
C PHE A 311 -19.31 11.23 -3.70
N ASP A 312 -20.39 11.52 -2.97
CA ASP A 312 -20.77 12.86 -2.55
C ASP A 312 -20.69 12.98 -1.02
N ILE A 313 -19.74 13.81 -0.57
CA ILE A 313 -19.48 14.06 0.85
C ILE A 313 -20.66 14.76 1.54
N GLU A 314 -21.49 15.50 0.80
CA GLU A 314 -22.64 16.22 1.36
C GLU A 314 -23.71 15.26 1.92
N LEU A 315 -23.79 14.05 1.36
CA LEU A 315 -24.74 13.02 1.81
C LEU A 315 -24.48 12.57 3.25
N ILE A 316 -23.25 12.71 3.76
CA ILE A 316 -22.91 12.28 5.12
C ILE A 316 -23.64 13.14 6.15
N GLY A 317 -23.66 14.46 5.97
CA GLY A 317 -24.36 15.37 6.86
C GLY A 317 -25.86 15.06 6.92
N MET A 318 -26.46 14.79 5.76
CA MET A 318 -27.87 14.40 5.65
C MET A 318 -28.15 13.07 6.35
N PHE A 319 -27.31 12.05 6.12
CA PHE A 319 -27.46 10.73 6.71
C PHE A 319 -27.35 10.75 8.23
N LEU A 320 -26.34 11.42 8.78
CA LEU A 320 -26.11 11.51 10.23
C LEU A 320 -27.26 12.24 10.93
N ASN A 321 -27.76 13.35 10.35
CA ASN A 321 -28.89 14.06 10.92
C ASN A 321 -30.20 13.26 10.81
N ALA A 322 -30.40 12.49 9.74
CA ALA A 322 -31.55 11.60 9.61
C ALA A 322 -31.53 10.51 10.69
N LEU A 323 -30.38 9.90 10.94
CA LEU A 323 -30.19 8.94 12.04
C LEU A 323 -30.48 9.55 13.41
N GLN A 324 -30.00 10.78 13.65
CA GLN A 324 -30.24 11.48 14.90
C GLN A 324 -31.73 11.77 15.11
N LYS A 325 -32.45 12.25 14.08
CA LYS A 325 -33.90 12.45 14.14
C LYS A 325 -34.65 11.15 14.40
N PHE A 326 -34.31 10.10 13.67
CA PHE A 326 -34.90 8.77 13.86
C PHE A 326 -34.73 8.31 15.31
N SER A 327 -33.54 8.50 15.89
CA SER A 327 -33.28 8.12 17.29
C SER A 327 -34.15 8.85 18.31
N GLN A 328 -34.49 10.12 18.04
CA GLN A 328 -35.41 10.90 18.85
C GLN A 328 -36.85 10.38 18.73
N GLU A 329 -37.28 9.99 17.53
CA GLU A 329 -38.62 9.45 17.28
C GLU A 329 -38.85 8.12 18.01
N ILE A 330 -37.82 7.26 18.11
CA ILE A 330 -37.90 6.01 18.86
C ILE A 330 -37.59 6.18 20.36
N ASN A 331 -37.50 7.42 20.85
CA ASN A 331 -37.24 7.77 22.25
C ASN A 331 -35.98 7.13 22.83
N VAL A 332 -34.93 6.96 22.01
CA VAL A 332 -33.61 6.60 22.53
C VAL A 332 -33.02 7.84 23.19
N GLN A 333 -33.16 7.91 24.51
CA GLN A 333 -32.64 9.03 25.29
C GLN A 333 -31.10 9.02 25.26
N ASN A 334 -30.50 10.22 25.12
CA ASN A 334 -29.06 10.48 25.21
C ASN A 334 -28.17 10.01 24.05
N LEU A 335 -28.68 9.89 22.83
CA LEU A 335 -27.83 9.90 21.62
C LEU A 335 -27.31 11.31 21.33
N SER A 336 -26.49 11.82 22.26
CA SER A 336 -25.77 13.10 22.12
C SER A 336 -24.54 12.99 21.22
N SER A 337 -24.09 11.77 20.96
CA SER A 337 -23.02 11.44 20.03
C SER A 337 -23.32 10.14 19.29
N PHE A 338 -22.98 10.10 18.01
CA PHE A 338 -23.03 8.91 17.19
C PHE A 338 -21.60 8.45 16.93
N ARG A 339 -21.33 7.14 17.04
CA ARG A 339 -20.01 6.56 16.73
C ARG A 339 -20.17 5.43 15.72
N VAL A 340 -19.57 5.59 14.54
CA VAL A 340 -19.39 4.51 13.56
C VAL A 340 -17.91 4.24 13.43
N GLN A 341 -17.52 2.98 13.55
CA GLN A 341 -16.14 2.54 13.43
C GLN A 341 -16.05 1.54 12.29
N GLY A 342 -15.36 1.93 11.22
CA GLY A 342 -14.86 1.03 10.18
C GLY A 342 -13.40 0.65 10.45
N ALA A 343 -12.84 -0.21 9.60
CA ALA A 343 -11.45 -0.65 9.73
C ALA A 343 -10.44 0.51 9.68
N ASN A 344 -10.75 1.58 8.94
CA ASN A 344 -9.84 2.70 8.68
C ASN A 344 -10.40 4.06 9.09
N LEU A 345 -11.63 4.13 9.60
CA LEU A 345 -12.31 5.39 9.85
C LEU A 345 -13.19 5.29 11.08
N LYS A 346 -13.17 6.34 11.90
CA LYS A 346 -14.05 6.52 13.05
C LYS A 346 -14.76 7.85 12.91
N ILE A 347 -16.09 7.80 12.86
CA ILE A 347 -16.94 8.98 12.78
C ILE A 347 -17.48 9.24 14.18
N SER A 348 -17.38 10.49 14.64
CA SER A 348 -18.02 10.95 15.87
C SER A 348 -18.74 12.26 15.65
N SER A 349 -19.78 12.55 16.44
CA SER A 349 -20.53 13.79 16.31
C SER A 349 -20.78 14.48 17.65
N ILE A 350 -20.85 15.81 17.60
CA ILE A 350 -21.23 16.70 18.70
C ILE A 350 -22.35 17.59 18.15
N SER A 351 -23.53 17.56 18.77
CA SER A 351 -24.66 18.42 18.38
C SER A 351 -24.87 19.51 19.42
N LYS A 352 -24.98 20.76 18.97
CA LYS A 352 -25.27 21.94 19.80
C LYS A 352 -26.27 22.83 19.08
N ARG A 353 -27.34 23.22 19.79
CA ARG A 353 -28.45 23.98 19.21
C ARG A 353 -29.02 23.21 18.00
N ASN A 354 -29.00 23.81 16.82
CA ASN A 354 -29.46 23.22 15.56
C ASN A 354 -28.32 22.90 14.60
N LEU A 355 -27.09 22.76 15.10
CA LEU A 355 -25.92 22.40 14.31
C LEU A 355 -25.27 21.11 14.84
N THR A 356 -24.63 20.38 13.94
CA THR A 356 -23.90 19.15 14.22
C THR A 356 -22.48 19.26 13.67
N LEU A 357 -21.49 19.16 14.56
CA LEU A 357 -20.09 18.97 14.22
C LEU A 357 -19.82 17.48 14.10
N THR A 358 -19.39 17.03 12.92
CA THR A 358 -18.99 15.65 12.64
C THR A 358 -17.48 15.60 12.49
N LEU A 359 -16.83 14.72 13.23
CA LEU A 359 -15.39 14.49 13.24
C LEU A 359 -15.09 13.15 12.56
N PHE A 360 -14.07 13.14 11.72
CA PHE A 360 -13.60 11.97 11.00
C PHE A 360 -12.18 11.66 11.41
N THR A 361 -12.01 10.70 12.31
CA THR A 361 -10.71 10.35 12.89
C THR A 361 -10.24 8.99 12.41
N SER A 362 -8.94 8.73 12.52
CA SER A 362 -8.45 7.37 12.40
C SER A 362 -8.92 6.53 13.60
N PRO A 363 -8.95 5.19 13.49
CA PRO A 363 -9.28 4.31 14.60
C PRO A 363 -8.34 4.46 15.81
N LYS A 364 -7.11 4.93 15.57
CA LYS A 364 -6.08 5.18 16.59
C LYS A 364 -6.38 6.40 17.45
N MET A 365 -7.26 7.28 16.99
CA MET A 365 -7.69 8.46 17.74
C MET A 365 -9.06 8.24 18.36
N ASP A 366 -9.16 8.42 19.68
CA ASP A 366 -10.44 8.52 20.36
C ASP A 366 -10.82 9.99 20.56
N ALA A 367 -11.74 10.50 19.75
CA ALA A 367 -12.25 11.87 19.89
C ALA A 367 -12.88 12.16 21.27
N GLY A 368 -13.29 11.13 22.02
CA GLY A 368 -13.78 11.27 23.39
C GLY A 368 -12.70 11.76 24.36
N ASP A 369 -11.44 11.40 24.13
CA ASP A 369 -10.29 11.85 24.94
C ASP A 369 -10.03 13.36 24.77
N LEU A 370 -10.56 13.98 23.71
CA LEU A 370 -10.41 15.39 23.36
C LEU A 370 -11.75 16.12 23.26
N LYS A 371 -12.77 15.63 23.95
CA LYS A 371 -14.14 16.15 23.83
C LYS A 371 -14.22 17.64 24.17
N GLU A 372 -13.51 18.08 25.20
CA GLU A 372 -13.52 19.48 25.64
C GLU A 372 -12.93 20.41 24.58
N GLU A 373 -11.86 19.99 23.91
CA GLU A 373 -11.18 20.73 22.86
C GLU A 373 -12.06 20.89 21.62
N PHE A 374 -12.71 19.80 21.18
CA PHE A 374 -13.66 19.86 20.07
C PHE A 374 -14.92 20.66 20.46
N ASP A 375 -15.38 20.56 21.71
CA ASP A 375 -16.48 21.38 22.21
C ASP A 375 -16.15 22.88 22.19
N ASN A 376 -14.91 23.24 22.55
CA ASN A 376 -14.42 24.62 22.53
C ASN A 376 -14.27 25.14 21.10
N LEU A 377 -13.72 24.34 20.17
CA LEU A 377 -13.67 24.65 18.74
C LEU A 377 -15.07 24.93 18.20
N PHE A 378 -16.05 24.10 18.56
CA PHE A 378 -17.42 24.27 18.08
C PHE A 378 -18.11 25.50 18.68
N ASN A 379 -17.88 25.79 19.96
CA ASN A 379 -18.39 27.00 20.62
C ASN A 379 -17.80 28.26 19.98
N LEU A 380 -16.52 28.25 19.62
CA LEU A 380 -15.86 29.36 18.93
C LEU A 380 -16.54 29.63 17.58
N PHE A 381 -16.76 28.58 16.76
CA PHE A 381 -17.50 28.68 15.51
C PHE A 381 -18.88 29.30 15.70
N LEU A 382 -19.66 28.76 16.65
CA LEU A 382 -21.00 29.24 16.95
C LEU A 382 -21.00 30.73 17.33
N SER A 383 -20.09 31.14 18.22
CA SER A 383 -20.01 32.54 18.67
C SER A 383 -19.65 33.52 17.55
N LYS A 384 -18.81 33.10 16.60
CA LYS A 384 -18.33 33.93 15.50
C LYS A 384 -19.37 34.08 14.39
N TYR A 385 -20.17 33.05 14.15
CA TYR A 385 -21.04 32.97 12.98
C TYR A 385 -22.54 32.90 13.28
N GLU A 386 -22.97 33.09 14.54
CA GLU A 386 -24.37 33.02 14.96
C GLU A 386 -25.31 33.90 14.12
N ASP A 387 -24.91 35.14 13.84
CA ASP A 387 -25.71 36.11 13.08
C ASP A 387 -25.91 35.72 11.60
N PHE A 388 -25.07 34.84 11.06
CA PHE A 388 -25.15 34.39 9.66
C PHE A 388 -26.04 33.15 9.48
N LEU A 389 -26.33 32.41 10.55
CA LEU A 389 -27.11 31.18 10.50
C LEU A 389 -28.53 31.36 9.93
N PRO A 390 -29.31 32.41 10.27
CA PRO A 390 -30.64 32.60 9.69
C PRO A 390 -30.60 32.80 8.17
N ALA A 391 -29.60 33.54 7.68
CA ALA A 391 -29.40 33.75 6.25
C ALA A 391 -29.00 32.44 5.55
N PHE A 392 -28.12 31.64 6.15
CA PHE A 392 -27.75 30.33 5.65
C PHE A 392 -28.96 29.38 5.57
N HIS A 393 -29.77 29.27 6.62
CA HIS A 393 -30.95 28.39 6.60
C HIS A 393 -31.93 28.75 5.48
N LYS A 394 -32.05 30.05 5.17
CA LYS A 394 -32.93 30.55 4.09
C LYS A 394 -32.34 30.34 2.70
N THR A 395 -31.04 30.53 2.52
CA THR A 395 -30.41 30.68 1.20
C THR A 395 -29.44 29.55 0.82
N GLY A 396 -28.93 28.79 1.78
CA GLY A 396 -27.83 27.85 1.60
C GLY A 396 -26.46 28.53 1.36
N ASN A 397 -26.35 29.86 1.52
CA ASN A 397 -25.11 30.57 1.24
C ASN A 397 -24.01 30.26 2.28
N VAL A 398 -23.00 29.51 1.86
CA VAL A 398 -21.86 29.11 2.72
C VAL A 398 -20.72 30.12 2.77
N SER A 399 -20.70 31.12 1.88
CA SER A 399 -19.58 32.06 1.75
C SER A 399 -19.15 32.73 3.07
N PRO A 400 -20.06 33.10 4.00
CA PRO A 400 -19.65 33.70 5.28
C PRO A 400 -18.75 32.80 6.13
N PHE A 401 -18.82 31.48 5.97
CA PHE A 401 -18.10 30.52 6.82
C PHE A 401 -16.70 30.18 6.28
N ILE A 402 -16.44 30.40 4.98
CA ILE A 402 -15.19 29.97 4.30
C ILE A 402 -13.94 30.60 4.94
N ASP A 403 -14.03 31.84 5.40
CA ASP A 403 -12.92 32.56 6.03
C ASP A 403 -12.47 31.92 7.37
N TRP A 404 -13.24 30.97 7.91
CA TRP A 404 -12.88 30.25 9.13
C TRP A 404 -11.90 29.09 8.90
N ILE A 405 -11.79 28.56 7.68
CA ILE A 405 -11.00 27.35 7.38
C ILE A 405 -9.57 27.46 7.95
N PRO A 406 -8.79 28.53 7.69
CA PRO A 406 -7.41 28.61 8.18
C PRO A 406 -7.31 28.68 9.71
N GLU A 407 -8.29 29.32 10.37
CA GLU A 407 -8.35 29.42 11.83
C GLU A 407 -8.63 28.05 12.45
N ALA A 408 -9.63 27.34 11.91
CA ALA A 408 -10.00 26.01 12.35
C ALA A 408 -8.86 25.00 12.14
N GLU A 409 -8.19 25.01 10.98
CA GLU A 409 -7.00 24.20 10.72
C GLU A 409 -5.94 24.43 11.81
N GLY A 410 -5.64 25.68 12.15
CA GLY A 410 -4.70 26.02 13.21
C GLY A 410 -5.09 25.47 14.58
N ILE A 411 -6.38 25.42 14.90
CA ILE A 411 -6.89 24.82 16.14
C ILE A 411 -6.76 23.30 16.09
N LEU A 412 -7.14 22.66 14.98
CA LEU A 412 -7.05 21.20 14.81
C LEU A 412 -5.62 20.70 14.98
N LYS A 413 -4.63 21.41 14.44
CA LYS A 413 -3.20 21.07 14.64
C LYS A 413 -2.84 21.03 16.13
N LYS A 414 -3.29 22.02 16.91
CA LYS A 414 -3.04 22.06 18.36
C LYS A 414 -3.73 20.92 19.11
N ILE A 415 -4.96 20.56 18.72
CA ILE A 415 -5.70 19.44 19.29
C ILE A 415 -4.92 18.12 19.09
N ILE A 416 -4.37 17.91 17.90
CA ILE A 416 -3.62 16.69 17.57
C ILE A 416 -2.27 16.64 18.29
N ILE A 417 -1.57 17.77 18.42
CA ILE A 417 -0.35 17.86 19.24
C ILE A 417 -0.66 17.46 20.69
N LYS A 418 -1.72 18.03 21.28
CA LYS A 418 -2.16 17.69 22.64
C LYS A 418 -2.52 16.20 22.78
N TYR A 419 -3.18 15.62 21.78
CA TYR A 419 -3.47 14.19 21.75
C TYR A 419 -2.20 13.34 21.79
N LYS A 420 -1.22 13.67 20.94
CA LYS A 420 0.07 12.99 20.88
C LYS A 420 0.84 13.10 22.20
N GLU A 421 0.84 14.26 22.84
CA GLU A 421 1.46 14.45 24.16
C GLU A 421 0.76 13.61 25.24
N THR A 422 -0.57 13.53 25.19
CA THR A 422 -1.36 12.76 26.16
C THR A 422 -1.17 11.25 25.97
N LYS A 423 -1.15 10.76 24.72
CA LYS A 423 -0.97 9.33 24.40
C LYS A 423 0.49 8.89 24.41
N GLY A 424 1.43 9.74 24.02
CA GLY A 424 2.87 9.46 24.09
C GLY A 424 3.37 9.25 25.52
N ASN A 425 2.66 9.81 26.50
CA ASN A 425 2.89 9.54 27.92
C ASN A 425 2.18 8.28 28.43
N ALA A 426 1.20 7.74 27.70
CA ALA A 426 0.65 6.42 27.97
C ALA A 426 1.68 5.37 27.50
N LYS A 427 2.06 4.45 28.39
CA LYS A 427 3.09 3.43 28.11
C LYS A 427 2.84 2.78 26.75
N ILE A 428 3.87 2.81 25.89
CA ILE A 428 3.88 2.25 24.53
C ILE A 428 3.25 0.86 24.55
N PHE A 429 2.24 0.65 23.70
CA PHE A 429 1.63 -0.65 23.47
C PHE A 429 2.68 -1.61 22.89
N ASP A 430 3.13 -2.56 23.70
CA ASP A 430 4.15 -3.52 23.32
C ASP A 430 3.50 -4.72 22.62
N VAL A 431 3.56 -4.72 21.29
CA VAL A 431 2.98 -5.77 20.43
C VAL A 431 3.60 -7.14 20.72
N GLU A 432 4.89 -7.22 21.02
CA GLU A 432 5.52 -8.51 21.35
C GLU A 432 4.99 -9.03 22.69
N LYS A 433 4.89 -8.15 23.69
CA LYS A 433 4.32 -8.50 24.98
C LYS A 433 2.87 -8.96 24.85
N ALA A 434 2.05 -8.28 24.03
CA ALA A 434 0.68 -8.68 23.77
C ALA A 434 0.57 -10.05 23.07
N LYS A 435 1.44 -10.32 22.09
CA LYS A 435 1.54 -11.64 21.45
C LYS A 435 1.93 -12.73 22.44
N ASN A 436 2.89 -12.45 23.32
CA ASN A 436 3.34 -13.38 24.35
C ASN A 436 2.21 -13.71 25.33
N MET A 437 1.41 -12.72 25.73
CA MET A 437 0.24 -12.92 26.58
C MET A 437 -0.87 -13.72 25.89
N TYR A 438 -1.11 -13.47 24.60
CA TYR A 438 -2.08 -14.25 23.83
C TYR A 438 -1.65 -15.72 23.69
N ALA A 439 -0.36 -15.95 23.39
CA ALA A 439 0.22 -17.29 23.35
C ALA A 439 0.14 -17.99 24.71
N PHE A 440 0.32 -17.24 25.81
CA PHE A 440 0.12 -17.75 27.17
C PHE A 440 -1.34 -18.19 27.39
N LEU A 441 -2.32 -17.34 27.08
CA LEU A 441 -3.74 -17.69 27.21
C LEU A 441 -4.11 -18.92 26.38
N ASN A 442 -3.48 -19.14 25.22
CA ASN A 442 -3.64 -20.37 24.43
C ASN A 442 -3.16 -21.61 25.18
N LYS A 443 -1.96 -21.57 25.78
CA LYS A 443 -1.43 -22.67 26.58
C LYS A 443 -2.28 -22.97 27.82
N VAL A 444 -2.90 -21.95 28.41
CA VAL A 444 -3.77 -22.11 29.58
C VAL A 444 -5.09 -22.78 29.20
N ASP A 445 -5.68 -22.41 28.06
CA ASP A 445 -6.95 -22.96 27.56
C ASP A 445 -6.86 -24.48 27.24
N GLU A 446 -5.65 -24.99 26.95
CA GLU A 446 -5.39 -26.42 26.77
C GLU A 446 -5.44 -27.23 28.07
N LYS A 447 -5.36 -26.58 29.24
CA LYS A 447 -5.49 -27.27 30.53
C LYS A 447 -6.96 -27.52 30.84
N LYS A 448 -7.25 -28.68 31.45
CA LYS A 448 -8.62 -29.09 31.85
C LYS A 448 -9.11 -28.31 33.08
N PHE A 449 -9.47 -27.03 32.90
CA PHE A 449 -10.15 -26.23 33.90
C PHE A 449 -11.66 -26.51 33.96
N LYS A 450 -12.31 -26.06 35.05
CA LYS A 450 -13.78 -25.99 35.11
C LYS A 450 -14.30 -25.03 34.03
N LEU A 451 -15.48 -25.30 33.49
CA LEU A 451 -16.11 -24.57 32.38
C LEU A 451 -16.14 -23.04 32.61
N GLU A 452 -16.40 -22.59 33.83
CA GLU A 452 -16.44 -21.16 34.20
C GLU A 452 -15.09 -20.46 33.93
N LYS A 453 -13.97 -21.06 34.36
CA LYS A 453 -12.63 -20.51 34.09
C LYS A 453 -12.29 -20.53 32.59
N GLN A 454 -12.73 -21.54 31.84
CA GLN A 454 -12.54 -21.58 30.39
C GLN A 454 -13.27 -20.44 29.67
N LEU A 455 -14.50 -20.13 30.08
CA LEU A 455 -15.25 -19.00 29.52
C LEU A 455 -14.59 -17.66 29.84
N GLN A 456 -14.04 -17.50 31.05
CA GLN A 456 -13.25 -16.32 31.42
C GLN A 456 -12.01 -16.15 30.54
N PHE A 457 -11.22 -17.21 30.30
CA PHE A 457 -10.05 -17.14 29.41
C PHE A 457 -10.42 -16.81 27.96
N ARG A 458 -11.51 -17.36 27.45
CA ARG A 458 -11.98 -17.03 26.09
C ARG A 458 -12.39 -15.55 25.99
N ASN A 459 -13.07 -15.02 27.00
CA ASN A 459 -13.42 -13.59 27.04
C ASN A 459 -12.16 -12.71 27.08
N LEU A 460 -11.16 -13.08 27.91
CA LEU A 460 -9.87 -12.39 27.95
C LEU A 460 -9.13 -12.44 26.61
N LYS A 461 -9.14 -13.57 25.90
CA LYS A 461 -8.54 -13.67 24.56
C LYS A 461 -9.20 -12.72 23.56
N VAL A 462 -10.54 -12.63 23.57
CA VAL A 462 -11.28 -11.73 22.68
C VAL A 462 -10.95 -10.29 23.00
N LYS A 463 -11.02 -9.88 24.28
CA LYS A 463 -10.64 -8.53 24.72
C LYS A 463 -9.19 -8.18 24.37
N LEU A 464 -8.26 -9.15 24.48
CA LEU A 464 -6.85 -8.94 24.17
C LEU A 464 -6.65 -8.72 22.67
N LEU A 465 -7.35 -9.48 21.82
CA LEU A 465 -7.35 -9.28 20.38
C LEU A 465 -7.93 -7.92 20.00
N GLU A 466 -9.06 -7.53 20.59
CA GLU A 466 -9.65 -6.20 20.38
C GLU A 466 -8.66 -5.09 20.76
N THR A 467 -7.98 -5.26 21.90
CA THR A 467 -6.97 -4.31 22.40
C THR A 467 -5.73 -4.26 21.51
N ILE A 468 -5.29 -5.39 20.96
CA ILE A 468 -4.21 -5.47 19.97
C ILE A 468 -4.60 -4.74 18.69
N ILE A 469 -5.81 -4.97 18.19
CA ILE A 469 -6.32 -4.34 16.97
C ILE A 469 -6.46 -2.83 17.15
N SER A 470 -6.87 -2.37 18.34
CA SER A 470 -7.02 -0.95 18.63
C SER A 470 -5.72 -0.26 19.08
N GLU A 471 -4.64 -0.99 19.29
CA GLU A 471 -3.37 -0.50 19.87
C GLU A 471 -3.58 0.32 21.18
N ASP A 472 -4.56 -0.07 22.00
CA ASP A 472 -4.96 0.68 23.20
C ASP A 472 -4.07 0.32 24.40
N GLY A 473 -2.98 1.08 24.58
CA GLY A 473 -2.00 0.86 25.66
C GLY A 473 -2.59 0.91 27.07
N SER A 474 -3.62 1.73 27.31
CA SER A 474 -4.26 1.83 28.63
C SER A 474 -5.04 0.56 28.96
N LYS A 475 -5.91 0.12 28.03
CA LYS A 475 -6.62 -1.16 28.18
C LYS A 475 -5.66 -2.34 28.26
N PHE A 476 -4.57 -2.29 27.50
CA PHE A 476 -3.57 -3.35 27.54
C PHE A 476 -2.94 -3.51 28.93
N MET A 477 -2.67 -2.42 29.64
CA MET A 477 -2.13 -2.46 31.01
C MET A 477 -3.15 -3.01 32.03
N GLU A 478 -4.44 -2.67 31.88
CA GLU A 478 -5.52 -3.26 32.69
C GLU A 478 -5.60 -4.78 32.45
N MET A 479 -5.59 -5.18 31.18
CA MET A 479 -5.58 -6.57 30.76
C MET A 479 -4.32 -7.32 31.20
N GLU A 480 -3.17 -6.65 31.21
CA GLU A 480 -1.92 -7.20 31.73
C GLU A 480 -2.04 -7.56 33.20
N SER A 481 -2.62 -6.65 33.99
CA SER A 481 -2.83 -6.87 35.42
C SER A 481 -3.79 -8.06 35.62
N GLU A 482 -4.92 -8.06 34.90
CA GLU A 482 -5.92 -9.15 34.97
C GLU A 482 -5.33 -10.50 34.54
N ILE A 483 -4.57 -10.58 33.44
CA ILE A 483 -3.94 -11.82 32.96
C ILE A 483 -2.82 -12.29 33.91
N THR A 484 -2.12 -11.37 34.56
CA THR A 484 -1.04 -11.69 35.51
C THR A 484 -1.57 -12.26 36.82
N GLU A 485 -2.76 -11.85 37.27
CA GLU A 485 -3.40 -12.47 38.44
C GLU A 485 -3.64 -13.98 38.20
N TYR A 486 -4.04 -14.38 36.99
CA TYR A 486 -4.19 -15.79 36.62
C TYR A 486 -2.86 -16.55 36.45
N LEU A 487 -1.73 -15.85 36.31
CA LEU A 487 -0.39 -16.47 36.30
C LEU A 487 0.05 -16.87 37.72
N THR A 488 -0.52 -16.23 38.74
CA THR A 488 -0.15 -16.45 40.15
C THR A 488 -1.03 -17.46 40.89
N GLU A 489 -2.19 -17.83 40.32
CA GLU A 489 -3.06 -18.93 40.77
C GLU A 489 -2.71 -20.27 40.11
#